data_AF-A0A970YLJ3-F1
#
_entry.id   AF-A0A970YLJ3-F1
#
_cell.length_a   1.000
_cell.length_b   1.000
_cell.length_c   1.000
_cell.angle_alpha   90.00
_cell.angle_beta   90.00
_cell.angle_gamma   90.00
#
_symmetry.space_group_name_H-M   'P 1'
#
loop_
_entity.id
_entity.type
_entity.pdbx_description
1 polymer ?
#
loop_
_entity_poly.entity_id
_entity_poly.type
_entity_poly.pdbx_seq_one_letter_code
_entity_poly.pdbx_strand_id
1 'polypeptide(L)'
;MRVFYHSKLINKELVAGSIFRTVPCKACLELKKEKDDTEIDVILNGDIISSDISRVAFDAEAELIIRRNGEKYTYMVKPLVYTLSNKYSPVYDQFAYEYDHKLENEIESIKSGGLKMYAIDQSADVHDWTDTFDKIEAAFLPFKAICDKPKSHLKAINEVRPIETVKRIGYESIPYLAAHSEDWLARTASGLKPSRLFSRVEDDEFHIYENRVAKTLIDLIISFLRKKEKELRDQYGQIHGIINSSVKTGSFGFDISFQKAVSELFNS
;
A
#
# COMPACT_ATOMS: atom_id res chain seq x y z
N MET A 1 17.47 -29.19 -40.80
CA MET A 1 17.70 -27.88 -40.13
C MET A 1 18.67 -28.01 -38.95
N ARG A 2 19.76 -27.22 -38.96
CA ARG A 2 20.76 -27.15 -37.87
C ARG A 2 20.51 -25.95 -36.97
N VAL A 3 20.75 -26.11 -35.66
CA VAL A 3 20.49 -25.09 -34.63
C VAL A 3 21.80 -24.65 -33.97
N PHE A 4 22.09 -23.36 -33.98
CA PHE A 4 23.27 -22.79 -33.36
C PHE A 4 22.88 -21.84 -32.24
N TYR A 5 23.49 -22.00 -31.07
CA TYR A 5 23.46 -21.01 -30.02
C TYR A 5 24.54 -19.95 -30.27
N HIS A 6 24.13 -18.69 -30.24
CA HIS A 6 25.01 -17.53 -30.37
C HIS A 6 24.86 -16.60 -29.17
N SER A 7 26.00 -16.24 -28.59
CA SER A 7 26.12 -15.23 -27.54
C SER A 7 27.43 -14.46 -27.73
N LYS A 8 27.68 -13.45 -26.89
CA LYS A 8 29.00 -12.81 -26.85
C LYS A 8 30.13 -13.73 -26.40
N LEU A 9 29.83 -14.81 -25.68
CA LEU A 9 30.82 -15.67 -25.03
C LEU A 9 31.08 -16.94 -25.81
N ILE A 10 30.02 -17.56 -26.34
CA ILE A 10 30.05 -18.86 -26.98
C ILE A 10 29.18 -18.84 -28.24
N ASN A 11 29.73 -19.43 -29.29
CA ASN A 11 29.02 -19.84 -30.49
C ASN A 11 29.13 -21.36 -30.61
N LYS A 12 28.02 -22.09 -30.54
CA LYS A 12 28.03 -23.55 -30.50
C LYS A 12 26.82 -24.13 -31.22
N GLU A 13 27.04 -25.18 -32.00
CA GLU A 13 25.96 -26.00 -32.52
C GLU A 13 25.31 -26.83 -31.41
N LEU A 14 23.98 -26.80 -31.34
CA LEU A 14 23.22 -27.55 -30.37
C LEU A 14 22.92 -28.95 -30.90
N VAL A 15 23.00 -29.94 -30.02
CA VAL A 15 22.66 -31.33 -30.33
C VAL A 15 21.23 -31.61 -29.86
N ALA A 16 20.39 -32.13 -30.74
CA ALA A 16 19.02 -32.49 -30.42
C ALA A 16 18.97 -33.50 -29.26
N GLY A 17 18.04 -33.31 -28.33
CA GLY A 17 17.87 -34.13 -27.13
C GLY A 17 18.82 -33.80 -25.97
N SER A 18 19.80 -32.90 -26.18
CA SER A 18 20.74 -32.48 -25.12
C SER A 18 20.34 -31.14 -24.50
N ILE A 19 20.76 -30.95 -23.24
CA ILE A 19 20.63 -29.66 -22.52
C ILE A 19 21.96 -28.93 -22.61
N PHE A 20 21.96 -27.79 -23.28
CA PHE A 20 23.11 -26.90 -23.28
C PHE A 20 23.01 -25.92 -22.11
N ARG A 21 23.97 -26.03 -21.18
CA ARG A 21 24.07 -25.13 -20.02
C ARG A 21 25.05 -24.00 -20.30
N THR A 22 24.63 -22.76 -20.09
CA THR A 22 25.42 -21.56 -20.40
C THR A 22 25.22 -20.46 -19.36
N VAL A 23 26.15 -19.50 -19.29
CA VAL A 23 26.01 -18.33 -18.42
C VAL A 23 24.84 -17.46 -18.94
N PRO A 24 23.96 -16.96 -18.07
CA PRO A 24 22.87 -16.07 -18.49
C PRO A 24 23.42 -14.83 -19.18
N CYS A 25 23.07 -14.64 -20.45
CA CYS A 25 23.49 -13.49 -21.24
C CYS A 25 22.56 -13.31 -22.44
N LYS A 26 22.59 -12.12 -23.06
CA LYS A 26 21.87 -11.89 -24.32
C LYS A 26 22.34 -12.89 -25.39
N ALA A 27 21.43 -13.77 -25.80
CA ALA A 27 21.71 -14.85 -26.73
C ALA A 27 20.61 -14.98 -27.78
N CYS A 28 20.92 -15.68 -28.86
CA CYS A 28 19.95 -16.07 -29.87
C CYS A 28 20.23 -17.48 -30.41
N LEU A 29 19.17 -18.13 -30.89
CA LEU A 29 19.25 -19.37 -31.65
C LEU A 29 19.21 -19.02 -33.15
N GLU A 30 20.24 -19.44 -33.89
CA GLU A 30 20.28 -19.34 -35.35
C GLU A 30 19.85 -20.68 -35.96
N LEU A 31 18.85 -20.60 -36.85
CA LEU A 31 18.26 -21.73 -37.56
C LEU A 31 18.79 -21.74 -38.99
N LYS A 32 19.50 -22.80 -39.38
CA LYS A 32 19.99 -22.99 -40.74
C LYS A 32 19.24 -24.12 -41.42
N LYS A 33 18.38 -23.77 -42.38
CA LYS A 33 17.67 -24.73 -43.24
C LYS A 33 18.66 -25.49 -44.12
N GLU A 34 18.43 -26.78 -44.29
CA GLU A 34 19.14 -27.65 -45.24
C GLU A 34 18.26 -27.88 -46.47
N LYS A 35 18.84 -28.31 -47.59
CA LYS A 35 18.13 -28.42 -48.89
C LYS A 35 16.96 -29.41 -48.90
N ASP A 36 16.89 -30.32 -47.92
CA ASP A 36 15.87 -31.37 -47.78
C ASP A 36 14.76 -31.01 -46.75
N ASP A 37 14.64 -29.74 -46.37
CA ASP A 37 13.68 -29.24 -45.36
C ASP A 37 12.39 -28.69 -46.03
N THR A 38 11.43 -29.55 -46.37
CA THR A 38 10.19 -29.15 -47.09
C THR A 38 8.99 -28.84 -46.19
N GLU A 39 8.89 -29.45 -45.01
CA GLU A 39 7.85 -29.17 -44.01
C GLU A 39 8.48 -29.06 -42.61
N ILE A 40 8.57 -27.83 -42.09
CA ILE A 40 9.12 -27.56 -40.76
C ILE A 40 8.14 -26.73 -39.95
N ASP A 41 7.76 -27.26 -38.79
CA ASP A 41 7.16 -26.47 -37.71
C ASP A 41 8.24 -26.16 -36.67
N VAL A 42 8.34 -24.88 -36.31
CA VAL A 42 9.24 -24.41 -35.25
C VAL A 42 8.40 -23.92 -34.08
N ILE A 43 8.68 -24.42 -32.88
CA ILE A 43 8.01 -24.01 -31.66
C ILE A 43 9.09 -23.56 -30.68
N LEU A 44 8.98 -22.34 -30.15
CA LEU A 44 9.88 -21.83 -29.10
C LEU A 44 9.06 -21.54 -27.85
N ASN A 45 9.46 -22.12 -26.72
CA ASN A 45 8.82 -21.92 -25.42
C ASN A 45 7.29 -22.12 -25.46
N GLY A 46 6.80 -22.99 -26.35
CA GLY A 46 5.38 -23.27 -26.55
C GLY A 46 4.71 -22.50 -27.69
N ASP A 47 5.33 -21.42 -28.20
CA ASP A 47 4.78 -20.60 -29.28
C ASP A 47 5.24 -21.06 -30.65
N ILE A 48 4.31 -21.20 -31.61
CA ILE A 48 4.63 -21.55 -32.99
C ILE A 48 5.24 -20.32 -33.68
N ILE A 49 6.46 -20.48 -34.18
CA ILE A 49 7.24 -19.43 -34.85
C ILE A 49 7.36 -19.77 -36.34
N SER A 50 7.33 -18.75 -37.21
CA SER A 50 7.54 -18.93 -38.65
C SER A 50 8.87 -19.64 -38.92
N SER A 51 8.82 -20.67 -39.77
CA SER A 51 10.00 -21.42 -40.19
C SER A 51 11.00 -20.58 -41.00
N ASP A 52 10.59 -19.40 -41.50
CA ASP A 52 11.46 -18.48 -42.25
C ASP A 52 12.38 -17.63 -41.36
N ILE A 53 12.21 -17.70 -40.05
CA ILE A 53 13.05 -16.94 -39.11
C ILE A 53 14.43 -17.59 -39.01
N SER A 54 15.46 -16.82 -39.34
CA SER A 54 16.86 -17.26 -39.28
C SER A 54 17.47 -17.13 -37.89
N ARG A 55 16.97 -16.21 -37.05
CA ARG A 55 17.48 -15.98 -35.69
C ARG A 55 16.35 -15.64 -34.72
N VAL A 56 16.35 -16.29 -33.56
CA VAL A 56 15.37 -16.05 -32.50
C VAL A 56 16.09 -15.68 -31.21
N ALA A 57 15.79 -14.50 -30.66
CA ALA A 57 16.30 -14.08 -29.36
C ALA A 57 15.50 -14.69 -28.22
N PHE A 58 16.15 -14.92 -27.09
CA PHE A 58 15.52 -15.41 -25.86
C PHE A 58 16.28 -14.87 -24.65
N ASP A 59 15.62 -14.88 -23.48
CA ASP A 59 16.15 -14.22 -22.28
C ASP A 59 17.14 -15.10 -21.50
N ALA A 60 16.63 -16.05 -20.70
CA ALA A 60 17.45 -16.86 -19.80
C ALA A 60 17.46 -18.35 -20.14
N GLU A 61 16.32 -18.88 -20.60
CA GLU A 61 16.17 -20.25 -21.06
C GLU A 61 15.37 -20.30 -22.35
N ALA A 62 15.60 -21.35 -23.14
CA ALA A 62 14.88 -21.60 -24.38
C ALA A 62 14.65 -23.09 -24.57
N GLU A 63 13.41 -23.47 -24.81
CA GLU A 63 13.01 -24.75 -25.36
C GLU A 63 12.61 -24.55 -26.82
N LEU A 64 13.43 -25.03 -27.74
CA LEU A 64 13.14 -25.03 -29.16
C LEU A 64 12.79 -26.43 -29.62
N ILE A 65 11.60 -26.59 -30.21
CA ILE A 65 11.12 -27.83 -30.80
C ILE A 65 11.00 -27.61 -32.30
N ILE A 66 11.69 -28.45 -33.07
CA ILE A 66 11.60 -28.51 -34.52
C ILE A 66 10.90 -29.81 -34.88
N ARG A 67 9.79 -29.74 -35.62
CA ARG A 67 9.16 -30.91 -36.23
C ARG A 67 9.51 -30.93 -37.70
N ARG A 68 10.13 -32.01 -38.16
CA ARG A 68 10.52 -32.21 -39.56
C ARG A 68 10.07 -33.59 -40.01
N ASN A 69 9.30 -33.69 -41.09
CA ASN A 69 8.87 -34.96 -41.70
C ASN A 69 8.26 -35.95 -40.68
N GLY A 70 7.50 -35.44 -39.70
CA GLY A 70 6.88 -36.25 -38.63
C GLY A 70 7.76 -36.56 -37.42
N GLU A 71 9.06 -36.24 -37.46
CA GLU A 71 9.98 -36.43 -36.34
C GLU A 71 10.15 -35.15 -35.50
N LYS A 72 10.27 -35.30 -34.18
CA LYS A 72 10.40 -34.20 -33.22
C LYS A 72 11.84 -34.09 -32.71
N TYR A 73 12.47 -32.95 -32.94
CA TYR A 73 13.80 -32.59 -32.44
C TYR A 73 13.67 -31.49 -31.39
N THR A 74 14.17 -31.73 -30.18
CA THR A 74 14.08 -30.76 -29.06
C THR A 74 15.48 -30.27 -28.69
N TYR A 75 15.63 -28.97 -28.52
CA TYR A 75 16.87 -28.30 -28.13
C TYR A 75 16.57 -27.47 -26.89
N MET A 76 17.28 -27.72 -25.79
CA MET A 76 17.12 -26.96 -24.55
C MET A 76 18.38 -26.17 -24.24
N VAL A 77 18.21 -24.87 -23.99
CA VAL A 77 19.22 -24.02 -23.39
C VAL A 77 18.76 -23.67 -21.99
N LYS A 78 19.59 -24.00 -20.99
CA LYS A 78 19.32 -23.65 -19.59
C LYS A 78 20.47 -22.84 -19.00
N PRO A 79 20.20 -21.93 -18.07
CA PRO A 79 21.26 -21.19 -17.41
C PRO A 79 22.09 -22.11 -16.48
N LEU A 80 23.38 -21.80 -16.34
CA LEU A 80 24.28 -22.41 -15.34
C LEU A 80 23.95 -21.91 -13.93
N VAL A 81 23.48 -20.66 -13.81
CA VAL A 81 23.08 -20.00 -12.58
C VAL A 81 21.81 -19.21 -12.86
N TYR A 82 20.82 -19.24 -11.97
CA TYR A 82 19.62 -18.42 -12.13
C TYR A 82 19.97 -16.95 -11.89
N THR A 83 19.52 -16.06 -12.78
CA THR A 83 19.66 -14.62 -12.56
C THR A 83 18.61 -14.17 -11.55
N LEU A 84 19.05 -13.68 -10.39
CA LEU A 84 18.18 -13.05 -9.42
C LEU A 84 17.51 -11.82 -10.05
N SER A 85 16.26 -11.55 -9.68
CA SER A 85 15.53 -10.38 -10.15
C SER A 85 16.24 -9.10 -9.69
N ASN A 86 16.54 -8.21 -10.64
CA ASN A 86 17.24 -6.95 -10.39
C ASN A 86 16.45 -6.01 -9.45
N LYS A 87 15.15 -6.28 -9.24
CA LYS A 87 14.27 -5.53 -8.34
C LYS A 87 14.79 -5.52 -6.89
N TYR A 88 15.51 -6.54 -6.47
CA TYR A 88 15.99 -6.69 -5.09
C TYR A 88 17.52 -6.65 -4.96
N SER A 89 18.28 -6.42 -6.04
CA SER A 89 19.75 -6.37 -6.05
C SER A 89 20.33 -5.52 -4.90
N PRO A 90 19.84 -4.29 -4.64
CA PRO A 90 20.41 -3.45 -3.59
C PRO A 90 20.25 -4.04 -2.18
N VAL A 91 19.21 -4.84 -1.95
CA VAL A 91 18.95 -5.51 -0.67
C VAL A 91 19.97 -6.62 -0.44
N TYR A 92 20.34 -7.35 -1.50
CA TYR A 92 21.41 -8.36 -1.42
C TYR A 92 22.77 -7.73 -1.14
N ASP A 93 23.09 -6.62 -1.79
CA ASP A 93 24.36 -5.91 -1.59
C ASP A 93 24.51 -5.39 -0.16
N GLN A 94 23.43 -4.80 0.38
CA GLN A 94 23.40 -4.33 1.77
C GLN A 94 23.54 -5.47 2.77
N PHE A 95 22.80 -6.57 2.58
CA PHE A 95 22.91 -7.74 3.45
C PHE A 95 24.31 -8.35 3.43
N ALA A 96 24.89 -8.52 2.24
CA ALA A 96 26.23 -9.05 2.10
C ALA A 96 27.26 -8.18 2.82
N TYR A 97 27.16 -6.85 2.69
CA TYR A 97 28.02 -5.91 3.39
C TYR A 97 27.92 -6.06 4.92
N GLU A 98 26.71 -6.07 5.48
CA GLU A 98 26.51 -6.19 6.93
C GLU A 98 26.91 -7.57 7.47
N TYR A 99 26.64 -8.63 6.70
CA TYR A 99 27.01 -9.99 7.09
C TYR A 99 28.53 -10.23 7.06
N ASP A 100 29.25 -9.60 6.13
CA ASP A 100 30.71 -9.71 6.05
C ASP A 100 31.41 -8.95 7.20
N HIS A 101 30.76 -7.88 7.69
CA HIS A 101 31.26 -7.04 8.79
C HIS A 101 30.66 -7.41 10.16
N LYS A 102 30.01 -8.56 10.29
CA LYS A 102 29.44 -9.03 11.57
C LYS A 102 30.56 -9.34 12.59
N LEU A 103 30.23 -9.22 13.87
CA LEU A 103 31.08 -9.73 14.96
C LEU A 103 31.14 -11.27 14.95
N GLU A 104 32.05 -11.85 15.72
CA GLU A 104 32.39 -13.29 15.77
C GLU A 104 31.20 -14.26 15.77
N ASN A 105 30.03 -13.83 16.27
CA ASN A 105 28.79 -14.59 16.25
C ASN A 105 27.61 -13.72 15.76
N GLU A 106 26.72 -14.30 14.94
CA GLU A 106 25.50 -13.67 14.44
C GLU A 106 24.60 -13.12 15.57
N ILE A 107 24.46 -13.85 16.67
CA ILE A 107 23.60 -13.48 17.80
C ILE A 107 24.14 -12.24 18.53
N GLU A 108 25.46 -12.18 18.77
CA GLU A 108 26.08 -11.02 19.42
C GLU A 108 26.15 -9.81 18.48
N SER A 109 26.30 -10.05 17.17
CA SER A 109 26.19 -9.01 16.13
C SER A 109 24.80 -8.40 16.07
N ILE A 110 23.76 -9.22 16.22
CA ILE A 110 22.37 -8.76 16.28
C ILE A 110 22.13 -7.93 17.54
N LYS A 111 22.55 -8.43 18.71
CA LYS A 111 22.38 -7.74 20.00
C LYS A 111 23.09 -6.38 20.03
N SER A 112 24.26 -6.28 19.41
CA SER A 112 25.06 -5.06 19.34
C SER A 112 24.63 -4.11 18.21
N GLY A 113 23.71 -4.54 17.35
CA GLY A 113 23.27 -3.77 16.18
C GLY A 113 24.23 -3.80 14.99
N GLY A 114 25.31 -4.59 15.06
CA GLY A 114 26.27 -4.78 13.96
C GLY A 114 25.72 -5.65 12.81
N LEU A 115 24.74 -6.52 13.10
CA LEU A 115 23.94 -7.20 12.09
C LEU A 115 22.48 -6.80 12.30
N LYS A 116 21.91 -6.01 11.38
CA LYS A 116 20.51 -5.61 11.53
C LYS A 116 19.63 -6.82 11.26
N MET A 117 18.73 -7.13 12.19
CA MET A 117 17.55 -7.89 11.79
C MET A 117 16.77 -6.96 10.86
N TYR A 118 16.72 -7.28 9.57
CA TYR A 118 15.96 -6.52 8.56
C TYR A 118 14.43 -6.69 8.73
N ALA A 119 13.99 -6.72 9.99
CA ALA A 119 12.63 -6.41 10.38
C ALA A 119 12.49 -4.89 10.27
N ILE A 120 12.00 -4.47 9.10
CA ILE A 120 11.18 -3.28 8.88
C ILE A 120 11.90 -1.98 9.22
N ASP A 121 12.23 -1.23 8.17
CA ASP A 121 12.42 0.21 8.21
C ASP A 121 11.37 0.83 9.18
N GLN A 122 11.79 1.20 10.39
CA GLN A 122 11.00 1.80 11.51
C GLN A 122 10.33 0.90 12.58
N SER A 123 10.36 -0.45 12.56
CA SER A 123 9.59 -1.23 13.57
C SER A 123 10.30 -1.49 14.90
N ALA A 124 11.60 -1.18 15.04
CA ALA A 124 12.36 -1.44 16.25
C ALA A 124 12.60 -0.20 17.14
N ASP A 125 12.27 1.01 16.65
CA ASP A 125 12.42 2.22 17.45
C ASP A 125 11.31 2.29 18.51
N VAL A 126 11.61 1.78 19.69
CA VAL A 126 10.79 1.94 20.89
C VAL A 126 10.87 3.39 21.32
N HIS A 127 9.87 4.17 20.91
CA HIS A 127 9.68 5.53 21.36
C HIS A 127 8.97 5.51 22.71
N ASP A 128 9.50 6.26 23.68
CA ASP A 128 8.84 6.50 24.95
C ASP A 128 7.69 7.51 24.74
N TRP A 129 6.45 7.05 24.96
CA TRP A 129 5.24 7.85 24.87
C TRP A 129 4.65 8.19 26.25
N THR A 130 5.34 7.88 27.35
CA THR A 130 4.83 8.04 28.73
C THR A 130 4.30 9.44 28.95
N ASP A 131 5.08 10.48 28.66
CA ASP A 131 4.65 11.89 28.78
C ASP A 131 3.39 12.21 27.96
N THR A 132 3.25 11.62 26.76
CA THR A 132 2.07 11.84 25.93
C THR A 132 0.85 11.13 26.50
N PHE A 133 0.99 9.90 27.00
CA PHE A 133 -0.09 9.17 27.63
C PHE A 133 -0.54 9.83 28.94
N ASP A 134 0.40 10.29 29.77
CA ASP A 134 0.09 11.02 31.01
C ASP A 134 -0.72 12.29 30.71
N LYS A 135 -0.35 13.04 29.65
CA LYS A 135 -1.12 14.21 29.20
C LYS A 135 -2.51 13.85 28.70
N ILE A 136 -2.65 12.75 27.95
CA ILE A 136 -3.96 12.28 27.46
C ILE A 136 -4.84 11.85 28.63
N GLU A 137 -4.30 11.14 29.61
CA GLU A 137 -5.01 10.69 30.81
C GLU A 137 -5.45 11.88 31.66
N ALA A 138 -4.56 12.83 31.93
CA ALA A 138 -4.89 14.05 32.66
C ALA A 138 -5.96 14.90 31.95
N ALA A 139 -5.97 14.89 30.61
CA ALA A 139 -6.94 15.63 29.80
C ALA A 139 -8.31 14.94 29.68
N PHE A 140 -8.45 13.68 30.09
CA PHE A 140 -9.68 12.91 29.94
C PHE A 140 -10.89 13.55 30.64
N LEU A 141 -10.75 13.91 31.92
CA LEU A 141 -11.85 14.52 32.69
C LEU A 141 -12.26 15.89 32.11
N PRO A 142 -11.32 16.81 31.77
CA PRO A 142 -11.65 18.04 31.03
C PRO A 142 -12.40 17.80 29.72
N PHE A 143 -11.95 16.88 28.87
CA PHE A 143 -12.64 16.57 27.62
C PHE A 143 -14.04 16.03 27.85
N LYS A 144 -14.20 15.11 28.80
CA LYS A 144 -15.52 14.59 29.18
C LYS A 144 -16.46 15.72 29.61
N ALA A 145 -15.99 16.66 30.43
CA ALA A 145 -16.80 17.80 30.86
C ALA A 145 -17.25 18.69 29.68
N ILE A 146 -16.37 18.93 28.70
CA ILE A 146 -16.71 19.69 27.49
C ILE A 146 -17.72 18.93 26.63
N CYS A 147 -17.59 17.61 26.48
CA CYS A 147 -18.54 16.78 25.74
C CYS A 147 -19.91 16.70 26.43
N ASP A 148 -19.95 16.62 27.77
CA ASP A 148 -21.19 16.57 28.55
C ASP A 148 -21.93 17.93 28.50
N LYS A 149 -21.19 19.04 28.48
CA LYS A 149 -21.74 20.40 28.46
C LYS A 149 -20.96 21.29 27.48
N PRO A 150 -21.23 21.16 26.16
CA PRO A 150 -20.57 21.98 25.16
C PRO A 150 -20.99 23.45 25.33
N LYS A 151 -20.06 24.37 25.06
CA LYS A 151 -20.31 25.80 25.19
C LYS A 151 -21.20 26.27 24.03
N SER A 152 -22.33 26.92 24.31
CA SER A 152 -23.14 27.59 23.29
C SER A 152 -22.86 29.08 23.27
N HIS A 153 -22.98 29.69 22.09
CA HIS A 153 -23.13 31.14 21.96
C HIS A 153 -24.57 31.44 21.51
N LEU A 154 -25.16 32.51 22.03
CA LEU A 154 -26.46 32.97 21.56
C LEU A 154 -26.29 33.62 20.18
N LYS A 155 -27.02 33.09 19.20
CA LYS A 155 -27.12 33.63 17.86
C LYS A 155 -28.51 34.18 17.63
N ALA A 156 -28.60 35.42 17.18
CA ALA A 156 -29.87 35.97 16.74
C ALA A 156 -30.21 35.42 15.34
N ILE A 157 -31.29 34.67 15.25
CA ILE A 157 -31.83 34.14 14.00
C ILE A 157 -33.19 34.80 13.75
N ASN A 158 -33.45 35.16 12.50
CA ASN A 158 -34.76 35.64 12.10
C ASN A 158 -35.61 34.46 11.60
N GLU A 159 -36.80 34.29 12.16
CA GLU A 159 -37.76 33.26 11.75
C GLU A 159 -39.20 33.79 11.74
N VAL A 160 -40.04 33.23 10.87
CA VAL A 160 -41.48 33.55 10.84
C VAL A 160 -42.21 32.66 11.82
N ARG A 161 -42.92 33.26 12.77
CA ARG A 161 -43.68 32.52 13.79
C ARG A 161 -45.14 32.97 13.86
N PRO A 162 -46.06 32.12 14.35
CA PRO A 162 -47.40 32.55 14.73
C PRO A 162 -47.34 33.75 15.66
N ILE A 163 -48.16 34.77 15.39
CA ILE A 163 -48.15 36.04 16.11
C ILE A 163 -48.24 35.88 17.63
N GLU A 164 -48.96 34.86 18.09
CA GLU A 164 -49.13 34.51 19.51
C GLU A 164 -47.82 34.10 20.21
N THR A 165 -46.85 33.59 19.45
CA THR A 165 -45.56 33.09 19.97
C THR A 165 -44.41 34.08 19.78
N VAL A 166 -44.67 35.21 19.10
CA VAL A 166 -43.66 36.22 18.81
C VAL A 166 -43.33 37.01 20.07
N LYS A 167 -42.04 37.01 20.46
CA LYS A 167 -41.56 37.74 21.64
C LYS A 167 -40.96 39.11 21.29
N ARG A 168 -40.30 39.24 20.13
CA ARG A 168 -39.63 40.48 19.70
C ARG A 168 -39.88 40.73 18.22
N ILE A 169 -40.34 41.94 17.91
CA ILE A 169 -40.64 42.40 16.55
C ILE A 169 -39.46 43.26 16.07
N GLY A 170 -38.85 42.86 14.95
CA GLY A 170 -37.78 43.62 14.30
C GLY A 170 -38.34 44.69 13.36
N TYR A 171 -37.47 45.61 12.91
CA TYR A 171 -37.88 46.58 11.88
C TYR A 171 -38.14 45.89 10.53
N GLU A 172 -37.53 44.73 10.29
CA GLU A 172 -37.70 43.91 9.09
C GLU A 172 -39.08 43.26 9.02
N SER A 173 -39.80 43.17 10.14
CA SER A 173 -41.10 42.50 10.21
C SER A 173 -42.17 43.21 9.39
N ILE A 174 -42.10 44.54 9.28
CA ILE A 174 -43.06 45.37 8.53
C ILE A 174 -42.91 45.17 7.02
N PRO A 175 -41.73 45.39 6.40
CA PRO A 175 -41.56 45.16 4.97
C PRO A 175 -41.74 43.69 4.59
N TYR A 176 -41.34 42.74 5.45
CA TYR A 176 -41.61 41.32 5.24
C TYR A 176 -43.11 41.05 5.18
N LEU A 177 -43.87 41.47 6.19
CA LEU A 177 -45.32 41.24 6.23
C LEU A 177 -46.02 41.90 5.03
N ALA A 178 -45.57 43.08 4.58
CA ALA A 178 -46.13 43.74 3.40
C ALA A 178 -45.92 42.93 2.10
N ALA A 179 -44.80 42.21 1.98
CA ALA A 179 -44.46 41.39 0.82
C ALA A 179 -45.11 39.99 0.86
N HIS A 180 -45.42 39.47 2.06
CA HIS A 180 -45.89 38.10 2.29
C HIS A 180 -47.37 38.06 2.70
N SER A 181 -48.27 38.21 1.72
CA SER A 181 -49.73 38.22 1.95
C SER A 181 -50.31 36.92 2.51
N GLU A 182 -49.60 35.80 2.33
CA GLU A 182 -49.88 34.50 2.92
C GLU A 182 -49.82 34.49 4.45
N ASP A 183 -49.10 35.46 5.04
CA ASP A 183 -48.97 35.61 6.49
C ASP A 183 -50.01 36.58 7.08
N TRP A 184 -51.01 36.98 6.28
CA TRP A 184 -52.10 37.83 6.73
C TRP A 184 -53.24 36.99 7.29
N LEU A 185 -53.77 37.41 8.43
CA LEU A 185 -55.02 36.90 8.97
C LEU A 185 -56.20 37.67 8.37
N ALA A 186 -56.08 39.00 8.27
CA ALA A 186 -57.12 39.85 7.70
C ALA A 186 -56.56 41.22 7.28
N ARG A 187 -57.26 41.88 6.35
CA ARG A 187 -57.06 43.29 6.01
C ARG A 187 -58.17 44.10 6.67
N THR A 188 -57.80 45.05 7.54
CA THR A 188 -58.75 45.90 8.26
C THR A 188 -58.58 47.36 7.83
N ALA A 189 -59.58 48.20 8.12
CA ALA A 189 -59.52 49.64 7.81
C ALA A 189 -58.35 50.36 8.52
N SER A 190 -57.88 49.81 9.64
CA SER A 190 -56.77 50.30 10.45
C SER A 190 -55.41 49.68 10.09
N GLY A 191 -55.36 48.72 9.16
CA GLY A 191 -54.12 48.10 8.70
C GLY A 191 -54.21 46.58 8.50
N LEU A 192 -53.04 45.97 8.31
CA LEU A 192 -52.89 44.52 8.14
C LEU A 192 -52.89 43.82 9.50
N LYS A 193 -53.71 42.79 9.65
CA LYS A 193 -53.69 41.89 10.81
C LYS A 193 -52.85 40.64 10.46
N PRO A 194 -51.66 40.44 11.04
CA PRO A 194 -50.83 39.27 10.76
C PRO A 194 -51.41 38.00 11.41
N SER A 195 -51.29 36.85 10.73
CA SER A 195 -51.42 35.51 11.32
C SER A 195 -50.06 35.01 11.81
N ARG A 196 -49.00 35.32 11.07
CA ARG A 196 -47.59 35.07 11.41
C ARG A 196 -46.77 36.33 11.21
N LEU A 197 -45.64 36.42 11.89
CA LEU A 197 -44.76 37.58 11.83
C LEU A 197 -43.30 37.18 11.93
N PHE A 198 -42.47 37.88 11.16
CA PHE A 198 -41.01 37.72 11.15
C PHE A 198 -40.44 38.20 12.48
N SER A 199 -39.86 37.32 13.27
CA SER A 199 -39.40 37.55 14.63
C SER A 199 -37.90 37.26 14.74
N ARG A 200 -37.22 38.05 15.58
CA ARG A 200 -35.86 37.76 16.03
C ARG A 200 -35.93 36.79 17.20
N VAL A 201 -35.27 35.65 17.10
CA VAL A 201 -35.18 34.63 18.14
C VAL A 201 -33.71 34.37 18.43
N GLU A 202 -33.42 34.15 19.70
CA GLU A 202 -32.08 33.77 20.15
C GLU A 202 -32.02 32.24 20.14
N ASP A 203 -31.06 31.68 19.42
CA ASP A 203 -30.83 30.24 19.29
C ASP A 203 -29.42 29.88 19.78
N ASP A 204 -29.26 28.68 20.30
CA ASP A 204 -27.99 28.18 20.85
C ASP A 204 -27.10 27.66 19.72
N GLU A 205 -26.04 28.40 19.37
CA GLU A 205 -25.03 27.97 18.42
C GLU A 205 -23.91 27.20 19.14
N PHE A 206 -23.88 25.88 18.94
CA PHE A 206 -22.81 25.01 19.45
C PHE A 206 -21.61 24.88 18.50
N HIS A 207 -21.74 25.31 17.25
CA HIS A 207 -20.68 25.23 16.24
C HIS A 207 -19.66 26.38 16.37
N ILE A 208 -19.23 26.64 17.59
CA ILE A 208 -18.24 27.65 17.92
C ILE A 208 -16.82 27.07 17.83
N TYR A 209 -15.83 27.96 17.79
CA TYR A 209 -14.42 27.59 17.64
C TYR A 209 -13.96 26.60 18.73
N GLU A 210 -14.27 26.87 20.00
CA GLU A 210 -13.79 26.10 21.14
C GLU A 210 -14.28 24.65 21.11
N ASN A 211 -15.56 24.43 20.80
CA ASN A 211 -16.13 23.10 20.67
C ASN A 211 -15.52 22.34 19.48
N ARG A 212 -15.30 23.04 18.36
CA ARG A 212 -14.64 22.45 17.17
C ARG A 212 -13.21 22.03 17.49
N VAL A 213 -12.45 22.86 18.19
CA VAL A 213 -11.07 22.54 18.60
C VAL A 213 -11.05 21.33 19.52
N ALA A 214 -11.90 21.29 20.55
CA ALA A 214 -11.97 20.15 21.46
C ALA A 214 -12.31 18.86 20.71
N LYS A 215 -13.32 18.90 19.83
CA LYS A 215 -13.71 17.76 18.98
C LYS A 215 -12.57 17.29 18.09
N THR A 216 -11.90 18.21 17.39
CA THR A 216 -10.77 17.87 16.51
C THR A 216 -9.60 17.27 17.28
N LEU A 217 -9.30 17.79 18.48
CA LEU A 217 -8.23 17.26 19.31
C LEU A 217 -8.53 15.84 19.79
N ILE A 218 -9.78 15.57 20.21
CA ILE A 218 -10.23 14.22 20.58
C ILE A 218 -10.08 13.25 19.39
N ASP A 219 -10.49 13.66 18.19
CA ASP A 219 -10.35 12.82 16.98
C ASP A 219 -8.88 12.47 16.70
N LEU A 220 -7.97 13.44 16.84
CA LEU A 220 -6.53 13.23 16.65
C LEU A 220 -5.97 12.25 17.68
N ILE A 221 -6.36 12.39 18.96
CA ILE A 221 -5.95 11.49 20.03
C ILE A 221 -6.44 10.06 19.74
N ILE A 222 -7.71 9.88 19.35
CA ILE A 222 -8.26 8.56 19.03
C ILE A 222 -7.51 7.92 17.85
N SER A 223 -7.24 8.70 16.80
CA SER A 223 -6.50 8.23 15.64
C SER A 223 -5.08 7.79 16.01
N PHE A 224 -4.39 8.59 16.82
CA PHE A 224 -3.07 8.26 17.35
C PHE A 224 -3.08 6.97 18.18
N LEU A 225 -4.00 6.85 19.14
CA LEU A 225 -4.10 5.67 20.01
C LEU A 225 -4.35 4.39 19.20
N ARG A 226 -5.29 4.42 18.24
CA ARG A 226 -5.58 3.25 17.38
C ARG A 226 -4.39 2.84 16.54
N LYS A 227 -3.66 3.81 15.98
CA LYS A 227 -2.44 3.53 15.20
C LYS A 227 -1.39 2.88 16.08
N LYS A 228 -1.15 3.42 17.28
CA LYS A 228 -0.16 2.91 18.23
C LYS A 228 -0.53 1.54 18.79
N GLU A 229 -1.79 1.31 19.13
CA GLU A 229 -2.29 0.00 19.57
C GLU A 229 -2.03 -1.08 18.52
N LYS A 230 -2.32 -0.78 17.25
CA LYS A 230 -2.06 -1.70 16.14
C LYS A 230 -0.57 -2.00 16.00
N GLU A 231 0.27 -0.96 15.97
CA GLU A 231 1.73 -1.10 15.86
C GLU A 231 2.29 -1.97 17.00
N LEU A 232 1.90 -1.70 18.25
CA LEU A 232 2.36 -2.46 19.42
C LEU A 232 1.87 -3.91 19.42
N ARG A 233 0.62 -4.16 19.01
CA ARG A 233 0.08 -5.52 18.89
C ARG A 233 0.81 -6.33 17.83
N ASP A 234 1.10 -5.71 16.68
CA ASP A 234 1.82 -6.36 15.60
C ASP A 234 3.26 -6.69 16.04
N GLN A 235 3.95 -5.76 16.72
CA GLN A 235 5.27 -5.99 17.32
C GLN A 235 5.24 -7.11 18.38
N TYR A 236 4.28 -7.07 19.30
CA TYR A 236 4.13 -8.10 20.32
C TYR A 236 3.91 -9.49 19.71
N GLY A 237 3.02 -9.59 18.71
CA GLY A 237 2.77 -10.83 17.99
C GLY A 237 4.02 -11.40 17.31
N GLN A 238 4.83 -10.52 16.69
CA GLN A 238 6.12 -10.90 16.10
C GLN A 238 7.09 -11.44 17.16
N ILE A 239 7.30 -10.70 18.25
CA ILE A 239 8.21 -11.09 19.34
C ILE A 239 7.75 -12.39 20.00
N HIS A 240 6.46 -12.52 20.27
CA HIS A 240 5.89 -13.72 20.89
C HIS A 240 6.03 -14.95 19.97
N GLY A 241 5.86 -14.77 18.65
CA GLY A 241 6.13 -15.80 17.66
C GLY A 241 7.61 -16.20 17.60
N ILE A 242 8.52 -15.24 17.74
CA ILE A 242 9.97 -15.48 17.83
C ILE A 242 10.30 -16.31 19.08
N ILE A 243 9.77 -15.95 20.25
CA ILE A 243 10.09 -16.61 21.52
C ILE A 243 9.52 -18.04 21.59
N ASN A 244 8.32 -18.27 21.05
CA ASN A 244 7.63 -19.55 21.16
C ASN A 244 7.87 -20.52 20.00
N SER A 245 8.53 -20.08 18.92
CA SER A 245 8.90 -21.01 17.85
C SER A 245 10.18 -21.75 18.25
N SER A 246 10.07 -23.03 18.56
CA SER A 246 11.20 -23.98 18.64
C SER A 246 11.81 -24.26 17.26
N VAL A 247 11.67 -23.33 16.31
CA VAL A 247 11.92 -23.52 14.89
C VAL A 247 13.20 -22.77 14.54
N LYS A 248 14.20 -23.56 14.12
CA LYS A 248 15.44 -23.16 13.47
C LYS A 248 15.22 -21.93 12.59
N THR A 249 15.89 -20.84 12.93
CA THR A 249 16.46 -19.71 12.17
C THR A 249 16.08 -19.38 10.70
N GLY A 250 15.13 -20.05 10.07
CA GLY A 250 14.70 -19.84 8.68
C GLY A 250 13.30 -19.23 8.53
N SER A 251 12.53 -19.12 9.62
CA SER A 251 11.20 -18.48 9.62
C SER A 251 11.22 -17.09 10.27
N PHE A 252 12.37 -16.41 10.24
CA PHE A 252 12.49 -15.06 10.79
C PHE A 252 11.61 -14.07 10.02
N GLY A 253 11.10 -13.08 10.76
CA GLY A 253 10.25 -11.98 10.32
C GLY A 253 10.95 -11.07 9.31
N PHE A 254 11.16 -11.60 8.12
CA PHE A 254 11.68 -10.88 6.99
C PHE A 254 10.55 -10.14 6.28
N ASP A 255 10.85 -8.95 5.76
CA ASP A 255 10.07 -8.34 4.68
C ASP A 255 9.79 -9.42 3.62
N ILE A 256 8.56 -9.49 3.09
CA ILE A 256 8.16 -10.50 2.07
C ILE A 256 9.16 -10.54 0.90
N SER A 257 9.74 -9.40 0.54
CA SER A 257 10.77 -9.28 -0.49
C SER A 257 12.10 -9.90 -0.07
N PHE A 258 12.51 -9.73 1.19
CA PHE A 258 13.72 -10.34 1.75
C PHE A 258 13.55 -11.85 1.93
N GLN A 259 12.38 -12.28 2.39
CA GLN A 259 12.02 -13.69 2.52
C GLN A 259 12.06 -14.42 1.17
N LYS A 260 11.51 -13.77 0.12
CA LYS A 260 11.61 -14.24 -1.26
C LYS A 260 13.06 -14.25 -1.75
N ALA A 261 13.82 -13.21 -1.44
CA ALA A 261 15.21 -13.08 -1.85
C ALA A 261 16.11 -14.17 -1.26
N VAL A 262 15.98 -14.43 0.04
CA VAL A 262 16.71 -15.49 0.74
C VAL A 262 16.26 -16.88 0.27
N SER A 263 14.96 -17.08 0.07
CA SER A 263 14.43 -18.32 -0.49
C SER A 263 14.95 -18.59 -1.91
N GLU A 264 15.05 -17.57 -2.76
CA GLU A 264 15.64 -17.71 -4.09
C GLU A 264 17.13 -18.07 -3.99
N LEU A 265 17.89 -17.45 -3.07
CA LEU A 265 19.32 -17.68 -2.90
C LEU A 265 19.67 -19.09 -2.36
N PHE A 266 18.85 -19.65 -1.46
CA PHE A 266 19.07 -21.00 -0.93
C PHE A 266 18.53 -22.13 -1.82
N ASN A 267 17.64 -21.81 -2.78
CA ASN A 267 17.09 -22.79 -3.72
C ASN A 267 17.69 -22.68 -5.15
N SER A 268 18.65 -21.78 -5.35
CA SER A 268 19.49 -21.65 -6.56
C SER A 268 20.66 -22.63 -6.54
#